data_AF-A0A511HI59-F1
#
_entry.id   AF-A0A511HI59-F1
#
_cell.length_a   1.000
_cell.length_b   1.000
_cell.length_c   1.000
_cell.angle_alpha   90.00
_cell.angle_beta   90.00
_cell.angle_gamma   90.00
#
_symmetry.space_group_name_H-M   'P 1'
#
loop_
_entity.id
_entity.type
_entity.pdbx_description
1 polymer ?
#
loop_
_entity_poly.entity_id
_entity_poly.type
_entity_poly.pdbx_seq_one_letter_code
_entity_poly.pdbx_strand_id
1 'polypeptide(L)' 'MVSLGVDTHVGDPISTFALEREHFPLMGRRLALLRLPTVFVQEGGYAVEDLGLNVAGVLGGFDAGR' A
#
# COMPACT_ATOMS: atom_id res chain seq x y z
N MET A 1 -14.12 1.65 1.38
CA MET A 1 -13.07 1.85 2.41
C MET A 1 -12.02 0.77 2.23
N VAL A 2 -10.74 1.10 2.39
CA VAL A 2 -9.61 0.16 2.32
C VAL A 2 -8.82 0.26 3.62
N SER A 3 -8.78 -0.82 4.40
CA SER A 3 -7.80 -1.00 5.48
C SER A 3 -6.43 -1.24 4.84
N LEU A 4 -5.53 -0.29 4.97
CA LEU A 4 -4.21 -0.29 4.34
C LEU A 4 -3.15 -0.77 5.35
N GLY A 5 -2.88 -2.07 5.32
CA GLY A 5 -1.69 -2.66 5.94
C GLY A 5 -0.56 -2.76 4.92
N VAL A 6 0.63 -2.27 5.30
CA VAL A 6 1.86 -2.43 4.50
C VAL A 6 2.89 -3.37 5.16
N ASP A 7 2.46 -4.08 6.19
CA ASP A 7 3.15 -5.22 6.81
C ASP A 7 3.28 -6.45 5.89
N THR A 8 2.69 -6.38 4.70
CA THR A 8 2.91 -7.30 3.58
C THR A 8 4.26 -7.10 2.87
N HIS A 9 5.01 -6.05 3.24
CA HIS A 9 6.35 -5.79 2.70
C HIS A 9 7.37 -6.86 3.13
N VAL A 10 8.24 -7.29 2.22
CA VAL A 10 9.27 -8.30 2.47
C VAL A 10 10.23 -7.94 3.61
N GLY A 11 10.47 -6.64 3.85
CA GLY A 11 11.32 -6.15 4.93
C GLY A 11 10.61 -6.00 6.29
N ASP A 12 9.31 -6.30 6.38
CA ASP A 12 8.57 -6.19 7.64
C ASP A 12 8.87 -7.35 8.59
N PRO A 13 9.21 -7.09 9.87
CA PRO A 13 9.70 -8.11 10.81
C PRO A 13 8.69 -9.21 11.13
N ILE A 14 7.41 -8.99 10.86
CA ILE A 14 6.34 -9.97 11.11
C ILE A 14 5.63 -10.39 9.82
N SER A 15 6.17 -10.05 8.65
CA SER A 15 5.57 -10.43 7.38
C SER A 15 5.67 -11.92 7.11
N THR A 16 4.66 -12.43 6.40
CA THR A 16 4.71 -13.74 5.73
C THR A 16 4.60 -13.60 4.21
N PHE A 17 4.56 -12.37 3.71
CA PHE A 17 4.47 -12.04 2.29
C PHE A 17 5.85 -11.59 1.76
N ALA A 18 5.95 -11.50 0.43
CA ALA A 18 7.17 -11.11 -0.28
C ALA A 18 6.93 -9.90 -1.19
N LEU A 19 6.10 -8.93 -0.77
CA LEU A 19 5.88 -7.74 -1.58
C LEU A 19 7.07 -6.79 -1.48
N GLU A 20 7.74 -6.60 -2.62
CA GLU A 20 8.68 -5.49 -2.82
C GLU A 20 8.00 -4.13 -2.89
N ARG A 21 8.77 -3.06 -2.66
CA ARG A 21 8.31 -1.66 -2.67
C ARG A 21 7.59 -1.27 -3.96
N GLU A 22 8.03 -1.81 -5.09
CA GLU A 22 7.45 -1.55 -6.42
C GLU A 22 6.02 -2.09 -6.59
N HIS A 23 5.59 -3.03 -5.75
CA HIS A 23 4.24 -3.60 -5.82
C HIS A 23 3.18 -2.66 -5.22
N PHE A 24 3.52 -1.83 -4.24
CA PHE A 24 2.56 -0.92 -3.60
C PHE A 24 1.90 0.07 -4.57
N PRO A 25 2.64 0.74 -5.47
CA PRO A 25 2.03 1.54 -6.55
C PRO A 25 1.13 0.74 -7.50
N LEU A 26 1.45 -0.52 -7.76
CA LEU A 26 0.62 -1.39 -8.60
C LEU A 26 -0.72 -1.73 -7.92
N MET A 27 -0.73 -1.89 -6.60
CA MET A 27 -1.95 -2.08 -5.81
C MET A 27 -2.83 -0.82 -5.86
N GLY A 28 -2.22 0.36 -5.65
CA GLY A 28 -2.92 1.64 -5.77
C GLY A 28 -3.63 1.79 -7.12
N ARG A 29 -2.89 1.57 -8.22
CA ARG A 29 -3.46 1.63 -9.58
C ARG A 29 -4.63 0.67 -9.78
N ARG A 30 -4.53 -0.56 -9.28
CA ARG A 30 -5.62 -1.55 -9.36
C ARG A 30 -6.87 -1.09 -8.60
N LEU A 31 -6.70 -0.51 -7.41
CA LEU A 31 -7.81 0.02 -6.63
C LEU A 31 -8.50 1.20 -7.34
N ALA A 32 -7.76 2.05 -8.05
CA ALA A 32 -8.32 3.20 -8.77
C ALA A 32 -9.28 2.78 -9.90
N LEU A 33 -9.03 1.63 -10.55
CA LEU A 33 -9.88 1.07 -11.60
C LEU A 33 -11.32 0.79 -11.14
N LEU A 34 -11.55 0.65 -9.83
CA LEU A 34 -12.88 0.43 -9.27
C LEU A 34 -13.78 1.68 -9.37
N ARG A 35 -13.20 2.89 -9.55
CA ARG A 35 -13.92 4.17 -9.68
C ARG A 35 -14.94 4.45 -8.56
N LEU A 36 -14.59 4.06 -7.34
CA LEU A 36 -15.40 4.30 -6.15
C LEU A 36 -14.83 5.46 -5.31
N PRO A 37 -15.67 6.20 -4.58
CA PRO A 37 -15.20 7.02 -3.46
C PRO A 37 -14.50 6.14 -2.43
N THR A 38 -13.18 6.31 -2.30
CA THR A 38 -12.34 5.46 -1.44
C THR A 38 -11.74 6.26 -0.31
N VAL A 39 -11.93 5.76 0.91
CA VAL A 39 -11.21 6.19 2.12
C VAL A 39 -10.18 5.10 2.45
N PHE A 40 -8.93 5.50 2.63
CA PHE A 40 -7.86 4.64 3.15
C PHE A 40 -7.73 4.84 4.66
N VAL A 41 -7.63 3.73 5.39
CA VAL A 41 -7.42 3.72 6.84
C VAL A 41 -6.10 3.00 7.10
N GLN A 42 -5.13 3.67 7.70
CA GLN A 42 -3.82 3.09 7.99
C GLN A 42 -3.95 2.01 9.08
N GLU A 43 -3.48 0.80 8.78
CA GLU A 43 -3.43 -0.34 9.70
C GLU A 43 -1.96 -0.70 9.99
N GLY A 44 -1.56 -1.96 9.76
CA GLY A 44 -0.22 -2.48 10.00
C GLY A 44 0.88 -1.93 9.08
N GLY A 45 2.12 -2.18 9.49
CA GLY A 45 3.34 -1.70 8.84
C GLY A 45 4.38 -1.33 9.89
N TYR A 46 5.34 -2.22 10.10
CA TYR A 46 6.31 -2.22 11.20
C TYR A 46 7.75 -2.04 10.71
N ALA A 47 8.00 -2.17 9.40
CA ALA A 47 9.23 -1.69 8.76
C ALA A 47 9.26 -0.15 8.72
N VAL A 48 9.68 0.49 9.81
CA VAL A 48 9.62 1.96 9.99
C VAL A 48 10.32 2.74 8.86
N GLU A 49 11.46 2.24 8.38
CA GLU A 49 12.23 2.90 7.31
C GLU A 49 11.48 2.91 5.97
N ASP A 50 10.72 1.86 5.67
CA ASP A 50 9.99 1.70 4.40
C ASP A 50 8.49 2.03 4.51
N LEU A 51 7.95 2.21 5.72
CA LEU A 51 6.53 2.47 5.98
C LEU A 51 6.01 3.63 5.13
N GLY A 52 6.70 4.77 5.19
CA GLY A 52 6.30 5.97 4.44
C GLY A 52 6.32 5.75 2.93
N LEU A 53 7.35 5.04 2.42
CA LEU A 53 7.50 4.75 1.00
C LEU A 53 6.40 3.81 0.49
N ASN A 54 6.07 2.77 1.27
CA ASN A 54 5.05 1.79 0.90
C ASN A 54 3.66 2.40 0.91
N VAL A 55 3.31 3.17 1.95
CA VAL A 55 2.03 3.88 2.04
C VAL A 55 1.90 4.91 0.91
N ALA A 56 2.93 5.76 0.73
CA ALA A 56 2.95 6.73 -0.37
C ALA A 56 2.90 6.06 -1.74
N GLY A 57 3.50 4.87 -1.88
CA GLY A 57 3.41 4.04 -3.08
C GLY A 57 1.97 3.70 -3.42
N VAL A 58 1.19 3.16 -2.47
CA VAL A 58 -0.23 2.85 -2.69
C VAL A 58 -1.03 4.11 -3.02
N LEU A 59 -0.89 5.18 -2.24
CA LEU A 59 -1.65 6.41 -2.44
C LEU A 59 -1.32 7.09 -3.76
N GLY A 60 -0.03 7.19 -4.12
CA GLY A 60 0.42 7.75 -5.39
C GLY A 60 0.00 6.91 -6.59
N GLY A 61 0.04 5.57 -6.46
CA GLY A 61 -0.49 4.67 -7.48
C GLY A 61 -2.00 4.82 -7.67
N PHE A 62 -2.75 5.02 -6.58
CA PHE A 62 -4.19 5.25 -6.63
C PHE A 62 -4.52 6.59 -7.29
N ASP A 63 -3.86 7.68 -6.89
CA ASP A 63 -4.10 9.02 -7.42
C ASP A 63 -3.76 9.12 -8.92
N ALA A 64 -2.65 8.52 -9.35
CA ALA A 64 -2.26 8.47 -10.77
C ALA A 64 -3.21 7.67 -11.67
N GLY A 65 -4.07 6.83 -11.09
CA GLY A 65 -5.06 6.03 -11.82
C GLY A 65 -6.48 6.59 -11.84
N ARG A 66 -6.72 7.73 -11.19
CA ARG A 66 -8.03 8.39 -11.14
C ARG A 66 -8.36 9.18 -12.39
#